data_AF-A0A563AEB1-F1
#
_entry.id   AF-A0A563AEB1-F1
#
_cell.length_a   1.000
_cell.length_b   1.000
_cell.length_c   1.000
_cell.angle_alpha   90.00
_cell.angle_beta   90.00
_cell.angle_gamma   90.00
#
_symmetry.space_group_name_H-M   'P 1'
#
loop_
_entity.id
_entity.type
_entity.pdbx_description
1 polymer ?
#
loop_
_entity_poly.entity_id
_entity_poly.type
_entity_poly.pdbx_seq_one_letter_code
_entity_poly.pdbx_strand_id
1 'polypeptide(L)'
;MNDQLYDEVSLERRIYEEFKLDTKIQSIIVRQIPAGRSAVATVFLSEKHQLYCFIDSPMRLTLRDARKIVSRMGLKALKYLPPHDDEAYFDTVARDKFNAMFPGRMVVTNEDLFYYKTMAPYCPALVQIGEVTCGVIKQYDPTAVGSWRPSVKFSYRRLQTS
;
A
#
# COMPACT_ATOMS: atom_id res chain seq x y z
N MET A 1 25.34 8.53 8.53
CA MET A 1 24.47 8.62 9.72
C MET A 1 23.42 9.73 9.59
N ASN A 2 23.73 10.94 9.10
CA ASN A 2 22.70 11.97 8.88
C ASN A 2 21.68 11.66 7.76
N ASP A 3 22.10 10.98 6.70
CA ASP A 3 21.26 10.72 5.52
C ASP A 3 20.04 9.82 5.82
N GLN A 4 20.25 8.80 6.65
CA GLN A 4 19.18 7.85 7.02
C GLN A 4 18.08 8.52 7.86
N LEU A 5 18.49 9.41 8.76
CA LEU A 5 17.61 10.17 9.65
C LEU A 5 16.83 11.24 8.87
N TYR A 6 17.49 11.89 7.92
CA TYR A 6 16.84 12.85 7.01
C TYR A 6 15.79 12.19 6.12
N ASP A 7 16.08 11.00 5.60
CA ASP A 7 15.14 10.23 4.80
C ASP A 7 13.92 9.75 5.61
N GLU A 8 14.11 9.35 6.87
CA GLU A 8 13.01 8.92 7.74
C GLU A 8 12.03 10.06 8.00
N VAL A 9 12.56 11.24 8.37
CA VAL A 9 11.75 12.45 8.56
C VAL A 9 11.05 12.86 7.26
N SER A 10 11.72 12.69 6.11
CA SER A 10 11.14 12.98 4.80
C SER A 10 9.98 12.02 4.47
N LEU A 11 10.12 10.74 4.81
CA LEU A 11 9.07 9.73 4.62
C LEU A 11 7.88 9.97 5.55
N GLU A 12 8.12 10.28 6.83
CA GLU A 12 7.08 10.64 7.80
C GLU A 12 6.27 11.85 7.32
N ARG A 13 6.97 12.91 6.89
CA ARG A 13 6.33 14.11 6.35
C ARG A 13 5.47 13.79 5.13
N ARG A 14 5.98 12.98 4.20
CA ARG A 14 5.23 12.59 2.99
C ARG A 14 4.00 11.74 3.33
N ILE A 15 4.11 10.84 4.30
CA ILE A 15 2.96 10.06 4.82
C ILE A 15 1.91 11.00 5.43
N TYR A 16 2.32 11.99 6.21
CA TYR A 16 1.41 12.97 6.78
C TYR A 16 0.75 13.85 5.72
N GLU A 17 1.51 14.34 4.73
CA GLU A 17 0.97 15.19 3.67
C GLU A 17 -0.11 14.48 2.86
N GLU A 18 0.17 13.23 2.46
CA GLU A 18 -0.68 12.43 1.57
C GLU A 18 -1.81 11.70 2.30
N PHE A 19 -1.60 11.21 3.52
CA PHE A 19 -2.57 10.36 4.23
C PHE A 19 -3.08 10.97 5.54
N LYS A 20 -2.59 12.16 5.94
CA LYS A 20 -2.86 12.81 7.24
C LYS A 20 -2.59 11.91 8.45
N LEU A 21 -1.74 10.89 8.26
CA LEU A 21 -1.37 9.94 9.29
C LEU A 21 -0.11 10.44 9.99
N ASP A 22 -0.25 10.86 11.26
CA ASP A 22 0.90 11.18 12.12
C ASP A 22 1.47 9.88 12.71
N THR A 23 2.41 9.27 11.99
CA THR A 23 3.09 8.03 12.40
C THR A 23 4.59 8.21 12.39
N LYS A 24 5.20 7.94 13.54
CA LYS A 24 6.65 7.90 13.70
C LYS A 24 7.22 6.53 13.33
N ILE A 25 8.31 6.54 12.59
CA ILE A 25 9.03 5.36 12.13
C ILE A 25 9.98 4.92 13.24
N GLN A 26 9.77 3.70 13.75
CA GLN A 26 10.69 3.07 14.69
C GLN A 26 11.87 2.42 13.97
N SER A 27 11.59 1.73 12.87
CA SER A 27 12.62 1.06 12.07
C SER A 27 12.16 0.80 10.64
N ILE A 28 13.08 0.93 9.69
CA ILE A 28 12.84 0.56 8.29
C ILE A 28 13.35 -0.87 8.06
N ILE A 29 12.46 -1.74 7.60
CA ILE A 29 12.75 -3.16 7.35
C ILE A 29 13.35 -3.34 5.95
N VAL A 30 12.75 -2.68 4.95
CA VAL A 30 13.31 -2.58 3.58
C VAL A 30 13.04 -1.19 3.03
N ARG A 31 14.02 -0.64 2.31
CA ARG A 31 14.00 0.73 1.79
C ARG A 31 14.04 0.72 0.28
N GLN A 32 13.09 1.44 -0.35
CA GLN A 32 13.07 1.72 -1.79
C GLN A 32 13.33 0.48 -2.66
N ILE A 33 12.82 -0.69 -2.24
CA ILE A 33 13.01 -1.91 -3.00
C ILE A 33 12.10 -1.90 -4.23
N PRO A 34 12.53 -2.44 -5.37
CA PRO A 34 11.66 -2.53 -6.54
C PRO A 34 10.39 -3.31 -6.19
N ALA A 35 9.24 -2.72 -6.46
CA ALA A 35 7.91 -3.29 -6.22
C ALA A 35 7.14 -3.51 -7.54
N GLY A 36 7.76 -3.17 -8.67
CA GLY A 36 7.28 -3.37 -10.02
C GLY A 36 8.32 -2.84 -11.01
N ARG A 37 7.92 -2.62 -12.27
CA ARG A 37 8.82 -2.07 -13.30
C ARG A 37 9.28 -0.63 -13.00
N SER A 38 8.40 0.16 -12.39
CA SER A 38 8.63 1.57 -12.05
C SER A 38 8.28 1.91 -10.60
N ALA A 39 7.59 1.01 -9.90
CA ALA A 39 7.18 1.22 -8.52
C ALA A 39 8.27 0.77 -7.55
N VAL A 40 8.40 1.52 -6.46
CA VAL A 40 9.29 1.25 -5.33
C VAL A 40 8.47 1.12 -4.06
N ALA A 41 8.92 0.26 -3.15
CA ALA A 41 8.27 0.06 -1.86
C ALA A 41 9.25 0.22 -0.71
N THR A 42 8.79 0.84 0.36
CA THR A 42 9.47 0.94 1.64
C THR A 42 8.57 0.33 2.70
N VAL A 43 9.08 -0.65 3.44
CA VAL A 43 8.37 -1.30 4.55
C VAL A 43 9.02 -0.88 5.85
N PHE A 44 8.21 -0.38 6.77
CA PHE A 44 8.68 0.15 8.04
C PHE A 44 7.75 -0.24 9.18
N LEU A 45 8.31 -0.27 10.38
CA LEU A 45 7.60 -0.47 11.63
C LEU A 45 7.40 0.89 12.29
N SER A 46 6.18 1.18 12.75
CA SER A 46 5.92 2.37 13.56
C SER A 46 6.31 2.14 15.02
N GLU A 47 6.42 3.23 15.80
CA GLU A 47 6.60 3.16 17.26
C GLU A 47 5.49 2.37 17.96
N LYS A 48 4.31 2.26 17.36
CA LYS A 48 3.19 1.43 17.84
C LYS A 48 3.32 -0.04 17.46
N HIS A 49 4.49 -0.47 16.98
CA HIS A 49 4.76 -1.80 16.45
C HIS A 49 3.81 -2.23 15.32
N GLN A 50 3.32 -1.28 14.53
CA GLN A 50 2.48 -1.56 13.38
C GLN A 50 3.33 -1.55 12.12
N LEU A 51 3.21 -2.60 11.31
CA LEU A 51 3.94 -2.70 10.05
C LEU A 51 3.18 -1.99 8.93
N TYR A 52 3.87 -1.13 8.20
CA TYR A 52 3.34 -0.40 7.05
C TYR A 52 4.19 -0.65 5.80
N CYS A 53 3.54 -0.61 4.65
CA CYS A 53 4.17 -0.64 3.34
C CYS A 53 3.76 0.64 2.59
N PHE A 54 4.74 1.49 2.31
CA PHE A 54 4.60 2.68 1.49
C PHE A 54 5.10 2.36 0.08
N ILE A 55 4.22 2.49 -0.91
CA ILE A 55 4.50 2.22 -2.32
C ILE A 55 4.42 3.55 -3.07
N ASP A 56 5.46 3.84 -3.83
CA ASP A 56 5.55 5.04 -4.66
C ASP A 56 5.89 4.66 -6.10
N SER A 57 5.47 5.49 -7.05
CA SER A 57 5.70 5.27 -8.46
C SER A 57 5.54 6.56 -9.26
N PRO A 58 6.42 6.83 -10.24
CA PRO A 58 6.22 7.93 -11.18
C PRO A 58 5.03 7.68 -12.12
N MET A 59 4.55 6.42 -12.22
CA MET A 59 3.38 6.04 -13.00
C MET A 59 2.13 5.98 -12.12
N ARG A 60 0.97 6.25 -12.73
CA ARG A 60 -0.33 6.09 -12.07
C ARG A 60 -0.54 4.63 -11.67
N LEU A 61 -0.71 4.38 -10.37
CA LEU A 61 -1.11 3.09 -9.83
C LEU A 61 -2.58 3.13 -9.44
N THR A 62 -3.24 1.97 -9.48
CA THR A 62 -4.60 1.80 -8.93
C THR A 62 -4.57 1.00 -7.63
N LEU A 63 -5.67 1.01 -6.88
CA LEU A 63 -5.82 0.15 -5.71
C LEU A 63 -5.61 -1.34 -6.06
N ARG A 64 -6.03 -1.77 -7.26
CA ARG A 64 -5.78 -3.12 -7.77
C ARG A 64 -4.29 -3.43 -7.89
N ASP A 65 -3.52 -2.48 -8.40
CA ASP A 65 -2.07 -2.62 -8.57
C ASP A 65 -1.38 -2.68 -7.21
N ALA A 66 -1.73 -1.79 -6.28
CA ALA A 66 -1.21 -1.83 -4.92
C ALA A 66 -1.51 -3.16 -4.22
N ARG A 67 -2.75 -3.68 -4.33
CA ARG A 67 -3.13 -5.01 -3.81
C ARG A 67 -2.26 -6.12 -4.39
N LYS A 68 -2.01 -6.08 -5.71
CA LYS A 68 -1.18 -7.06 -6.40
C LYS A 68 0.29 -6.97 -5.94
N ILE A 69 0.83 -5.77 -5.80
CA ILE A 69 2.19 -5.53 -5.31
C ILE A 69 2.34 -6.09 -3.89
N VAL A 70 1.48 -5.70 -2.96
CA VAL A 70 1.51 -6.16 -1.55
C VAL A 70 1.47 -7.68 -1.47
N SER A 71 0.55 -8.33 -2.19
CA SER A 71 0.45 -9.79 -2.23
C SER A 71 1.72 -10.45 -2.77
N ARG A 72 2.30 -9.90 -3.85
CA ARG A 72 3.52 -10.45 -4.46
C ARG A 72 4.78 -10.23 -3.62
N MET A 73 4.82 -9.17 -2.82
CA MET A 73 5.85 -8.92 -1.81
C MET A 73 5.81 -9.93 -0.65
N GLY A 74 4.78 -10.78 -0.55
CA GLY A 74 4.62 -11.71 0.57
C GLY A 74 4.00 -11.04 1.80
N LEU A 75 3.22 -9.98 1.59
CA LEU A 75 2.55 -9.23 2.65
C LEU A 75 1.03 -9.45 2.57
N LYS A 76 0.36 -9.48 3.73
CA LYS A 76 -1.08 -9.49 3.84
C LYS A 76 -1.56 -8.14 4.39
N ALA A 77 -2.28 -7.40 3.57
CA ALA A 77 -2.85 -6.13 3.99
C ALA A 77 -3.91 -6.31 5.09
N LEU A 78 -3.86 -5.45 6.09
CA LEU A 78 -4.91 -5.25 7.08
C LEU A 78 -5.86 -4.13 6.63
N LYS A 79 -5.32 -2.96 6.26
CA LYS A 79 -6.07 -1.80 5.78
C LYS A 79 -5.28 -1.10 4.67
N TYR A 80 -5.97 -0.69 3.61
CA TYR A 80 -5.44 0.26 2.62
C TYR A 80 -5.90 1.64 3.08
N LEU A 81 -4.96 2.55 3.37
CA LEU A 81 -5.30 3.86 3.90
C LEU A 81 -5.76 4.76 2.74
N PRO A 82 -6.93 5.39 2.83
CA PRO A 82 -7.35 6.31 1.80
C PRO A 82 -6.43 7.55 1.77
N PRO A 83 -6.21 8.14 0.58
CA PRO A 83 -5.57 9.45 0.48
C PRO A 83 -6.34 10.50 1.29
N HIS A 84 -5.61 11.44 1.87
CA HIS A 84 -6.09 12.59 2.65
C HIS A 84 -7.04 12.24 3.81
N ASP A 85 -7.00 11.00 4.31
CA ASP A 85 -7.92 10.50 5.34
C ASP A 85 -9.40 10.50 4.92
N ASP A 86 -9.66 10.49 3.61
CA ASP A 86 -11.02 10.40 3.07
C ASP A 86 -11.47 8.93 3.03
N GLU A 87 -12.10 8.45 4.10
CA GLU A 87 -12.63 7.08 4.19
C GLU A 87 -13.57 6.71 3.03
N ALA A 88 -14.25 7.70 2.44
CA ALA A 88 -15.14 7.50 1.32
C ALA A 88 -14.43 7.56 -0.04
N TYR A 89 -13.14 7.88 -0.12
CA TYR A 89 -12.41 8.11 -1.38
C TYR A 89 -12.61 6.98 -2.40
N PHE A 90 -12.35 5.74 -1.98
CA PHE A 90 -12.49 4.59 -2.88
C PHE A 90 -13.93 4.38 -3.34
N ASP A 91 -14.90 4.71 -2.48
CA ASP A 91 -16.32 4.54 -2.72
C ASP A 91 -16.88 5.63 -3.63
N THR A 92 -16.44 6.87 -3.44
CA THR A 92 -16.77 8.02 -4.29
C THR A 92 -16.25 7.79 -5.70
N VAL A 93 -14.96 7.45 -5.86
CA VAL A 93 -14.40 7.15 -7.19
C VAL A 93 -15.07 5.95 -7.84
N ALA A 94 -15.47 4.95 -7.05
CA ALA A 94 -16.20 3.79 -7.56
C ALA A 94 -17.59 4.19 -8.09
N ARG A 95 -18.34 5.01 -7.33
CA ARG A 95 -19.66 5.51 -7.72
C ARG A 95 -19.59 6.37 -8.97
N ASP A 96 -18.62 7.27 -9.05
CA ASP A 96 -18.44 8.13 -10.22
C ASP A 96 -18.17 7.31 -11.48
N LYS A 97 -17.29 6.31 -11.39
CA LYS A 97 -17.01 5.38 -12.50
C LYS A 97 -18.20 4.50 -12.85
N PHE A 98 -18.95 4.04 -11.85
CA PHE A 98 -20.14 3.23 -12.07
C PHE A 98 -21.23 4.04 -12.78
N ASN A 99 -21.52 5.25 -12.30
CA ASN A 99 -22.51 6.14 -12.87
C ASN A 99 -22.15 6.58 -14.29
N ALA A 100 -20.86 6.79 -14.58
CA ALA A 100 -20.38 7.09 -15.92
C ALA A 100 -20.60 5.91 -16.91
N MET A 101 -20.46 4.67 -16.44
CA MET A 101 -20.68 3.46 -17.26
C MET A 101 -22.16 3.08 -17.37
N PHE A 102 -22.96 3.32 -16.33
CA PHE A 102 -24.36 2.93 -16.23
C PHE A 102 -25.26 4.09 -15.76
N PRO A 103 -25.44 5.15 -16.58
CA PRO A 103 -26.16 6.36 -16.17
C PRO A 103 -27.64 6.14 -15.84
N GLY A 104 -28.25 5.05 -16.32
CA GLY A 104 -29.66 4.73 -16.10
C GLY A 104 -29.95 3.85 -14.87
N ARG A 105 -28.94 3.42 -14.10
CA ARG A 105 -29.12 2.48 -12.99
C ARG A 105 -29.19 3.23 -11.66
N MET A 106 -30.39 3.32 -11.08
CA MET A 106 -30.63 4.08 -9.84
C MET A 106 -30.30 3.31 -8.55
N VAL A 107 -30.29 1.98 -8.58
CA VAL A 107 -29.94 1.15 -7.42
C VAL A 107 -28.52 0.63 -7.59
N VAL A 108 -27.63 1.14 -6.75
CA VAL A 108 -26.20 0.77 -6.72
C VAL A 108 -25.95 -0.07 -5.47
N THR A 109 -25.57 -1.32 -5.65
CA THR A 109 -25.20 -2.19 -4.52
C THR A 109 -23.70 -2.07 -4.21
N ASN A 110 -23.32 -2.43 -2.98
CA ASN A 110 -21.90 -2.45 -2.60
C ASN A 110 -21.09 -3.51 -3.37
N GLU A 111 -21.74 -4.58 -3.81
CA GLU A 111 -21.13 -5.62 -4.65
C GLU A 111 -20.79 -5.08 -6.04
N ASP A 112 -21.71 -4.33 -6.65
CA ASP A 112 -21.48 -3.66 -7.94
C ASP A 112 -20.26 -2.73 -7.84
N LEU A 113 -20.13 -1.98 -6.74
CA LEU A 113 -19.03 -1.03 -6.53
C LEU A 113 -17.68 -1.70 -6.25
N PHE A 114 -17.64 -2.94 -5.76
CA PHE A 114 -16.40 -3.58 -5.32
C PHE A 114 -15.32 -3.59 -6.40
N TYR A 115 -15.71 -3.92 -7.64
CA TYR A 115 -14.79 -3.90 -8.77
C TYR A 115 -14.28 -2.49 -9.09
N TYR A 116 -15.16 -1.49 -9.10
CA TYR A 116 -14.81 -0.11 -9.40
C TYR A 116 -13.93 0.54 -8.33
N LYS A 117 -14.09 0.18 -7.05
CA LYS A 117 -13.17 0.59 -5.97
C LYS A 117 -11.73 0.20 -6.29
N THR A 118 -11.51 -0.95 -6.92
CA THR A 118 -10.15 -1.39 -7.29
C THR A 118 -9.52 -0.54 -8.40
N MET A 119 -10.30 0.19 -9.18
CA MET A 119 -9.80 1.07 -10.24
C MET A 119 -9.50 2.49 -9.77
N ALA A 120 -9.73 2.79 -8.49
CA ALA A 120 -9.41 4.09 -7.93
C ALA A 120 -7.90 4.35 -8.05
N PRO A 121 -7.47 5.54 -8.53
CA PRO A 121 -6.07 5.94 -8.51
C PRO A 121 -5.53 5.90 -7.08
N TYR A 122 -4.35 5.34 -6.90
CA TYR A 122 -3.75 5.11 -5.60
C TYR A 122 -2.22 5.14 -5.70
N CYS A 123 -1.66 6.34 -5.82
CA CYS A 123 -0.22 6.61 -5.84
C CYS A 123 0.05 8.02 -5.25
N PRO A 124 0.87 8.15 -4.19
CA PRO A 124 1.48 7.06 -3.43
C PRO A 124 0.42 6.21 -2.72
N ALA A 125 0.80 5.01 -2.28
CA ALA A 125 -0.07 4.04 -1.64
C ALA A 125 0.49 3.64 -0.28
N LEU A 126 -0.31 3.77 0.77
CA LEU A 126 0.06 3.38 2.13
C LEU A 126 -0.80 2.23 2.63
N VAL A 127 -0.17 1.13 3.00
CA VAL A 127 -0.88 -0.11 3.36
C VAL A 127 -0.42 -0.54 4.74
N GLN A 128 -1.37 -0.65 5.67
CA GLN A 128 -1.12 -1.28 6.95
C GLN A 128 -1.09 -2.80 6.74
N ILE A 129 -0.02 -3.46 7.19
CA ILE A 129 0.20 -4.88 7.01
C ILE A 129 -0.23 -5.63 8.28
N GLY A 130 -1.00 -6.70 8.07
CA GLY A 130 -1.44 -7.61 9.14
C GLY A 130 -0.46 -8.76 9.36
N GLU A 131 0.11 -9.32 8.30
CA GLU A 131 1.08 -10.41 8.41
C GLU A 131 2.06 -10.46 7.22
N VAL A 132 3.23 -11.06 7.45
CA VAL A 132 4.19 -11.46 6.40
C VAL A 132 4.05 -12.97 6.20
N THR A 133 3.46 -13.39 5.08
CA THR A 133 2.92 -14.74 4.89
C THR A 133 3.98 -15.84 4.90
N CYS A 134 5.19 -15.56 4.42
CA CYS A 134 6.25 -16.55 4.27
C CYS A 134 7.51 -16.22 5.09
N GLY A 135 7.42 -15.30 6.06
CA GLY A 135 8.58 -14.83 6.84
C GLY A 135 9.67 -14.14 5.99
N VAL A 136 9.33 -13.76 4.75
CA VAL A 136 10.25 -13.14 3.79
C VAL A 136 9.50 -12.06 3.02
N ILE A 137 10.08 -10.87 2.97
CA ILE A 137 9.63 -9.79 2.09
C ILE A 137 10.34 -9.96 0.75
N LYS A 138 9.57 -9.98 -0.34
CA LYS A 138 10.07 -10.13 -1.71
C LYS A 138 10.17 -8.77 -2.41
N GLN A 139 11.12 -8.67 -3.33
CA GLN A 139 11.28 -7.53 -4.24
C GLN A 139 11.09 -8.00 -5.68
N TYR A 140 10.64 -7.09 -6.54
CA TYR A 140 10.53 -7.31 -7.97
C TYR A 140 11.92 -7.42 -8.58
N ASP A 141 12.13 -8.42 -9.43
CA ASP A 141 13.34 -8.58 -10.23
C ASP A 141 12.94 -9.13 -11.60
N PRO A 142 13.10 -8.37 -12.70
CA PRO A 142 12.68 -8.81 -14.02
C PRO A 142 13.43 -10.05 -14.53
N THR A 143 14.62 -10.34 -13.96
CA THR A 143 15.46 -11.48 -14.36
C THR A 143 15.16 -12.76 -13.59
N ALA A 144 14.47 -12.66 -12.45
CA ALA A 144 14.12 -13.80 -11.62
C ALA A 144 12.95 -14.62 -12.22
N VAL A 145 12.97 -15.93 -11.99
CA VAL A 145 11.84 -16.82 -12.33
C VAL A 145 10.60 -16.35 -11.58
N GLY A 146 9.54 -16.01 -12.31
CA GLY A 146 8.31 -15.44 -11.75
C GLY A 146 8.39 -13.96 -11.38
N SER A 147 9.50 -13.28 -11.71
CA SER A 147 9.78 -11.85 -11.52
C SER A 147 9.84 -11.32 -10.08
N TRP A 148 9.98 -12.19 -9.09
CA TRP A 148 10.05 -11.80 -7.67
C TRP A 148 11.09 -12.64 -6.94
N ARG A 149 11.96 -11.98 -6.17
CA ARG A 149 13.00 -12.63 -5.37
C ARG A 149 12.92 -12.24 -3.89
N PRO A 150 13.37 -13.08 -2.95
CA PRO A 150 13.58 -12.68 -1.56
C PRO A 150 14.45 -11.41 -1.46
N SER A 151 14.04 -10.48 -0.61
CA SER A 151 14.82 -9.30 -0.25
C SER A 151 15.36 -9.44 1.18
N VAL A 152 14.46 -9.61 2.16
CA VAL A 152 14.84 -9.78 3.57
C VAL A 152 14.00 -10.85 4.24
N LYS A 153 14.59 -11.58 5.20
CA LYS A 153 13.87 -12.46 6.12
C LYS A 153 13.29 -11.61 7.24
N PHE A 154 11.97 -11.57 7.35
CA PHE A 154 11.27 -10.82 8.38
C PHE A 154 9.93 -11.49 8.66
N SER A 155 9.68 -11.81 9.92
CA SER A 155 8.43 -12.41 10.37
C SER A 155 7.66 -11.40 11.19
N TYR A 156 6.41 -11.17 10.80
CA TYR A 156 5.50 -10.29 11.52
C TYR A 156 4.09 -10.82 11.37
N ARG A 157 3.35 -10.85 12.47
CA ARG A 157 1.92 -11.16 12.50
C ARG A 157 1.29 -10.36 13.62
N ARG A 158 0.33 -9.51 13.27
CA ARG A 158 -0.46 -8.78 14.25
C ARG A 158 -1.50 -9.72 14.84
N LEU A 159 -1.46 -9.89 16.15
CA LEU A 159 -2.53 -10.59 16.88
C LEU A 159 -3.76 -9.66 16.90
N GLN A 160 -4.89 -10.15 16.37
CA GLN A 160 -6.17 -9.50 16.58
C GLN A 160 -6.63 -9.87 17.99
N THR A 161 -6.48 -8.96 18.94
CA THR A 161 -7.15 -9.09 20.23
C THR A 161 -8.61 -8.71 19.99
N SER A 162 -9.51 -9.68 20.14
CA SER A 162 -10.97 -9.53 20.02
C SER A 162 -11.55 -8.62 21.08
#